data_AF-A0A5N6XS20-F1
#
_entry.id   AF-A0A5N6XS20-F1
#
_cell.length_a   1.000
_cell.length_b   1.000
_cell.length_c   1.000
_cell.angle_alpha   90.00
_cell.angle_beta   90.00
_cell.angle_gamma   90.00
#
_symmetry.space_group_name_H-M   'P 1'
#
loop_
_entity.id
_entity.type
_entity.pdbx_description
1 polymer ?
#
loop_
_entity_poly.entity_id
_entity_poly.type
_entity_poly.pdbx_seq_one_letter_code
_entity_poly.pdbx_strand_id
1 'polypeptide(L)'
;MLLIKGNSLIAIGQNPENLSICGVYLHILWRRSNSRNFWLYVGQGAELRERIRTHNDIYRRKRNPSLHYHVWDSAEDMESIFVTLGTSEKPTSVKTQLLLNLLEMWMALVFQTLTSLHLDEYLPDSVNRLWSGHHLNVALPLWQGFTDEDQAVSEAVGGRISFQQHLFSEDPTIRQWAESARDAFNDIRNSPDALLRQYYQNLLSKRQAQGQQTWQKKKSMNIMRYLEPTKTTVKVSHEGEMCEVSCGSFRFTITQLLGLHLRDGDEVFVQLHLAGSRHPNAYTHMAEARDPASRLAISISGHDTQGSFHAWLQTKGSRNVFKMNSLVDVLEGYSLEESKQFQRRWHPRRMVSRDSSSRKHVYT
;
A
#
# COMPACT_ATOMS: atom_id res chain seq x y z
N MET A 1 23.65 26.25 23.57
CA MET A 1 23.77 25.08 24.48
C MET A 1 22.56 25.11 25.41
N LEU A 2 21.43 24.54 24.99
CA LEU A 2 20.23 24.39 25.82
C LEU A 2 20.09 22.91 26.16
N LEU A 3 20.87 22.45 27.14
CA LEU A 3 20.49 21.29 27.95
C LEU A 3 19.36 21.77 28.86
N ILE A 4 18.17 21.98 28.30
CA ILE A 4 16.99 22.15 29.16
C ILE A 4 16.77 20.79 29.81
N LYS A 5 17.21 20.66 31.07
CA LYS A 5 16.82 19.52 31.91
C LYS A 5 15.30 19.44 31.83
N GLY A 6 14.71 18.30 31.44
CA GLY A 6 13.27 18.17 31.24
C GLY A 6 12.41 18.73 32.39
N ASN A 7 12.94 18.70 33.61
CA ASN A 7 12.38 19.32 34.81
C ASN A 7 12.06 20.82 34.66
N SER A 8 12.83 21.58 33.88
CA SER A 8 12.60 23.02 33.67
C SER A 8 11.42 23.31 32.73
N LEU A 9 11.13 22.44 31.76
CA LEU A 9 9.95 22.60 30.89
C LEU A 9 8.70 22.10 31.58
N ILE A 10 8.80 21.01 32.34
CA ILE A 10 7.75 20.54 33.24
C ILE A 10 7.45 21.61 34.31
N ALA A 11 8.43 22.37 34.80
CA ALA A 11 8.17 23.44 35.75
C ALA A 11 7.32 24.58 35.16
N ILE A 12 7.37 24.80 33.84
CA ILE A 12 6.59 25.85 33.16
C ILE A 12 5.21 25.33 32.76
N GLY A 13 5.17 24.19 32.04
CA GLY A 13 3.94 23.64 31.48
C GLY A 13 3.23 22.59 32.35
N GLN A 14 3.81 22.20 33.49
CA GLN A 14 3.38 21.06 34.32
C GLN A 14 3.40 19.71 33.57
N ASN A 15 3.42 18.60 34.32
CA ASN A 15 3.34 17.27 33.72
C ASN A 15 1.86 16.87 33.50
N PRO A 16 1.38 16.75 32.25
CA PRO A 16 -0.01 16.41 31.95
C PRO A 16 -0.42 14.99 32.40
N GLU A 17 0.54 14.09 32.67
CA GLU A 17 0.24 12.74 33.18
C GLU A 17 -0.48 12.74 34.52
N ASN A 18 -0.35 13.81 35.29
CA ASN A 18 -0.95 13.95 36.62
C ASN A 18 -2.17 14.88 36.62
N LEU A 19 -2.60 15.37 35.45
CA LEU A 19 -3.65 16.37 35.32
C LEU A 19 -4.88 15.80 34.64
N SER A 20 -5.97 15.65 35.39
CA SER A 20 -7.31 15.33 34.86
C SER A 20 -7.97 16.61 34.34
N ILE A 21 -7.37 17.21 33.29
CA ILE A 21 -7.84 18.43 32.64
C ILE A 21 -7.96 18.22 31.14
N CYS A 22 -8.80 19.03 30.50
CA CYS A 22 -8.84 19.14 29.04
C CYS A 22 -7.83 20.18 28.57
N GLY A 23 -7.16 19.92 27.45
CA GLY A 23 -6.21 20.87 26.89
C GLY A 23 -5.34 20.32 25.78
N VAL A 24 -4.25 21.04 25.55
CA VAL A 24 -3.23 20.76 24.55
C VAL A 24 -1.89 20.54 25.25
N TYR A 25 -1.14 19.56 24.75
CA TYR A 25 0.17 19.18 25.26
C TYR A 25 1.21 19.20 24.15
N LEU A 26 2.48 19.36 24.54
CA LEU A 26 3.64 19.13 23.70
C LEU A 26 4.34 17.87 24.18
N HIS A 27 4.65 16.98 23.24
CA HIS A 27 5.53 15.84 23.46
C HIS A 27 6.87 16.13 22.81
N ILE A 28 7.92 16.08 23.63
CA ILE A 28 9.30 16.35 23.23
C ILE A 28 10.05 15.03 23.28
N LEU A 29 10.65 14.65 22.16
CA LEU A 29 11.40 13.41 21.98
C LEU A 29 12.84 13.75 21.61
N TRP A 30 13.83 13.09 22.20
CA TRP A 30 15.23 13.24 21.82
C TRP A 30 16.00 11.95 22.07
N ARG A 31 17.11 11.77 21.37
CA ARG A 31 18.01 10.64 21.66
C ARG A 31 18.95 11.03 22.78
N ARG A 32 19.11 10.18 23.80
CA ARG A 32 20.11 10.40 24.86
C ARG A 32 21.51 10.57 24.28
N SER A 33 21.86 9.80 23.24
CA SER A 33 23.14 9.89 22.53
C SER A 33 23.34 11.18 21.73
N ASN A 34 22.26 11.87 21.35
CA ASN A 34 22.32 13.14 20.63
C ASN A 34 21.14 14.05 20.99
N SER A 35 21.23 14.69 22.15
CA SER A 35 20.20 15.60 22.67
C SER A 35 20.07 16.92 21.90
N ARG A 36 20.91 17.17 20.89
CA ARG A 36 20.75 18.34 20.00
C ARG A 36 19.65 18.13 18.96
N ASN A 37 19.36 16.88 18.62
CA ASN A 37 18.27 16.53 17.73
C ASN A 37 17.06 16.15 18.57
N PHE A 38 15.96 16.87 18.35
CA PHE A 38 14.70 16.60 19.04
C PHE A 38 13.55 16.69 18.05
N TRP A 39 12.46 16.01 18.38
CA TRP A 39 11.22 16.02 17.64
C TRP A 39 10.10 16.50 18.55
N LEU A 40 9.25 17.35 17.98
CA LEU A 40 8.10 17.92 18.65
C LEU A 40 6.82 17.33 18.06
N TYR A 41 5.86 17.06 18.93
CA TYR A 41 4.50 16.69 18.56
C TYR A 41 3.53 17.45 19.47
N VAL A 42 2.62 18.22 18.87
CA VAL A 42 1.53 18.86 19.59
C VAL A 42 0.29 17.98 19.48
N GLY A 43 -0.41 17.78 20.58
CA GLY A 43 -1.66 17.02 20.60
C GLY A 43 -2.65 17.56 21.61
N GLN A 44 -3.90 17.15 21.49
CA GLN A 44 -4.97 17.51 22.43
C GLN A 44 -5.56 16.29 23.16
N GLY A 45 -6.29 16.56 24.24
CA GLY A 45 -7.11 15.57 24.92
C GLY A 45 -8.23 16.20 25.74
N ALA A 46 -9.42 15.57 25.69
CA ALA A 46 -10.52 15.88 26.61
C ALA A 46 -10.16 15.55 28.08
N GLU A 47 -9.25 14.60 28.27
CA GLU A 47 -8.56 14.35 29.53
C GLU A 47 -7.10 14.02 29.23
N LEU A 48 -6.20 14.93 29.58
CA LEU A 48 -4.78 14.84 29.24
C LEU A 48 -4.13 13.61 29.88
N ARG A 49 -4.38 13.35 31.16
CA ARG A 49 -3.88 12.15 31.87
C ARG A 49 -4.16 10.86 31.10
N GLU A 50 -5.41 10.62 30.73
CA GLU A 50 -5.80 9.41 30.00
C GLU A 50 -5.23 9.36 28.59
N ARG A 51 -5.15 10.52 27.92
CA ARG A 51 -4.53 10.64 26.60
C ARG A 51 -3.04 10.27 26.64
N ILE A 52 -2.30 10.79 27.61
CA ILE A 52 -0.87 10.47 27.75
C ILE A 52 -0.66 9.01 28.15
N ARG A 53 -1.49 8.47 29.07
CA ARG A 53 -1.47 7.04 29.41
C ARG A 53 -1.65 6.16 28.16
N THR A 54 -2.54 6.56 27.26
CA THR A 54 -2.77 5.87 25.99
C THR A 54 -1.56 5.93 25.06
N HIS A 55 -0.86 7.08 25.01
CA HIS A 55 0.38 7.22 24.23
C HIS A 55 1.52 6.36 24.78
N ASN A 56 1.64 6.26 26.12
CA ASN A 56 2.66 5.45 26.80
C ASN A 56 2.47 3.93 26.63
N ASP A 57 1.26 3.45 26.32
CA ASP A 57 1.01 2.03 26.06
C ASP A 57 1.67 1.53 24.75
N ILE A 58 2.68 0.67 24.90
CA ILE A 58 3.43 0.05 23.80
C ILE A 58 2.51 -0.76 22.87
N TYR A 59 1.51 -1.46 23.41
CA TYR A 59 0.59 -2.25 22.59
C TYR A 59 -0.33 -1.35 21.76
N ARG A 60 -0.77 -0.22 22.33
CA ARG A 60 -1.53 0.79 21.60
C ARG A 60 -0.70 1.35 20.44
N ARG A 61 0.57 1.71 20.67
CA ARG A 61 1.46 2.23 19.62
C ARG A 61 1.68 1.25 18.47
N LYS A 62 1.92 -0.03 18.81
CA LYS A 62 2.06 -1.11 17.81
C LYS A 62 0.82 -1.32 16.95
N ARG A 63 -0.38 -1.21 17.55
CA ARG A 63 -1.67 -1.38 16.84
C ARG A 63 -2.08 -0.17 16.02
N ASN A 64 -1.62 1.03 16.38
CA ASN A 64 -2.02 2.30 15.75
C ASN A 64 -0.80 3.05 15.21
N PRO A 65 -0.10 2.51 14.20
CA PRO A 65 1.15 3.09 13.72
C PRO A 65 0.95 4.50 13.16
N SER A 66 1.76 5.45 13.63
CA SER A 66 1.80 6.85 13.19
C SER A 66 3.25 7.31 13.02
N LEU A 67 3.49 8.47 12.38
CA LEU A 67 4.83 9.07 12.33
C LEU A 67 5.36 9.33 13.74
N HIS A 68 4.49 9.86 14.61
CA HIS A 68 4.82 10.14 16.01
C HIS A 68 5.36 8.90 16.74
N TYR A 69 4.64 7.78 16.68
CA TYR A 69 5.09 6.54 17.32
C TYR A 69 6.28 5.91 16.62
N HIS A 70 6.37 6.02 15.29
CA HIS A 70 7.53 5.52 14.57
C HIS A 70 8.83 6.18 15.02
N VAL A 71 8.82 7.50 15.19
CA VAL A 71 9.99 8.22 15.70
C VAL A 71 10.27 7.84 17.14
N TRP A 72 9.25 7.80 18.00
CA TRP A 72 9.41 7.44 19.41
C TRP A 72 10.02 6.05 19.60
N ASP A 73 9.56 5.06 18.84
CA ASP A 73 10.05 3.68 18.94
C ASP A 73 11.27 3.42 18.02
N SER A 74 11.88 4.44 17.42
CA SER A 74 12.97 4.28 16.42
C SER A 74 14.34 3.96 17.00
N ALA A 75 14.54 4.15 18.31
CA ALA A 75 15.81 3.95 18.99
C ALA A 75 15.61 3.52 20.45
N GLU A 76 16.48 2.65 20.95
CA GLU A 76 16.44 2.17 22.34
C GLU A 76 16.76 3.28 23.36
N ASP A 77 17.56 4.27 22.95
CA ASP A 77 17.97 5.40 23.77
C ASP A 77 17.05 6.64 23.58
N MET A 78 15.87 6.45 22.98
CA MET A 78 14.90 7.52 22.86
C MET A 78 14.33 7.89 24.23
N GLU A 79 14.46 9.15 24.60
CA GLU A 79 13.87 9.75 25.79
C GLU A 79 12.73 10.69 25.39
N SER A 80 11.80 10.89 26.32
CA SER A 80 10.72 11.81 26.07
C SER A 80 10.10 12.42 27.33
N ILE A 81 9.46 13.57 27.15
CA ILE A 81 8.61 14.21 28.16
C ILE A 81 7.37 14.82 27.53
N PHE A 82 6.29 14.90 28.32
CA PHE A 82 5.10 15.65 28.00
C PHE A 82 5.03 16.92 28.85
N VAL A 83 4.54 18.00 28.26
CA VAL A 83 4.26 19.27 28.97
C VAL A 83 2.92 19.83 28.52
N THR A 84 2.17 20.45 29.43
CA THR A 84 0.91 21.14 29.05
C THR A 84 1.23 22.48 28.41
N LEU A 85 0.57 22.79 27.30
CA LEU A 85 0.71 24.08 26.59
C LEU A 85 -0.46 25.03 26.86
N GLY A 86 -1.65 24.47 27.07
CA GLY A 86 -2.87 25.22 27.30
C GLY A 86 -3.98 24.32 27.79
N THR A 87 -4.91 24.92 28.52
CA THR A 87 -6.08 24.24 29.08
C THR A 87 -7.34 24.78 28.44
N SER A 88 -8.38 23.96 28.45
CA SER A 88 -9.71 24.32 27.97
C SER A 88 -10.75 23.64 28.85
N GLU A 89 -11.99 24.14 28.79
CA GLU A 89 -13.13 23.35 29.23
C GLU A 89 -13.27 22.11 28.35
N LYS A 90 -13.75 21.02 28.97
CA LYS A 90 -14.01 19.78 28.24
C LYS A 90 -15.09 20.04 27.18
N PRO A 91 -14.85 19.66 25.91
CA PRO A 91 -15.86 19.84 24.87
C PRO A 91 -17.18 19.15 25.22
N THR A 92 -18.28 19.88 25.08
CA THR A 92 -19.66 19.40 25.24
C THR A 92 -20.48 19.53 23.96
N SER A 93 -19.88 20.11 22.93
CA SER A 93 -20.47 20.36 21.62
C SER A 93 -19.41 20.44 20.53
N VAL A 94 -19.84 20.33 19.27
CA VAL A 94 -18.99 20.55 18.08
C VAL A 94 -18.24 21.89 18.14
N LYS A 95 -18.92 22.96 18.58
CA LYS A 95 -18.32 24.30 18.67
C LYS A 95 -17.18 24.33 19.69
N THR A 96 -17.38 23.71 20.85
CA THR A 96 -16.34 23.63 21.90
C THR A 96 -15.19 22.70 21.49
N GLN A 97 -15.45 21.67 20.69
CA GLN A 97 -14.40 20.84 20.10
C GLN A 97 -13.56 21.63 19.08
N LEU A 98 -14.19 22.47 18.26
CA LEU A 98 -13.47 23.35 17.34
C LEU A 98 -12.54 24.32 18.08
N LEU A 99 -12.95 24.86 19.24
CA LEU A 99 -12.08 25.71 20.05
C LEU A 99 -10.82 24.96 20.53
N LEU A 100 -10.95 23.68 20.90
CA LEU A 100 -9.81 22.85 21.29
C LEU A 100 -8.90 22.54 20.08
N ASN A 101 -9.48 22.24 18.91
CA ASN A 101 -8.74 22.05 17.66
C ASN A 101 -7.99 23.34 17.25
N LEU A 102 -8.60 24.52 17.44
CA LEU A 102 -7.97 25.82 17.19
C LEU A 102 -6.82 26.07 18.15
N LEU A 103 -6.95 25.70 19.43
CA LEU A 103 -5.87 25.78 20.40
C LEU A 103 -4.71 24.84 20.02
N GLU A 104 -5.00 23.62 19.57
CA GLU A 104 -4.00 22.67 19.08
C GLU A 104 -3.29 23.22 17.84
N MET A 105 -4.06 23.75 16.87
CA MET A 105 -3.54 24.39 15.66
C MET A 105 -2.62 25.56 16.00
N TRP A 106 -3.07 26.45 16.90
CA TRP A 106 -2.28 27.60 17.34
C TRP A 106 -0.93 27.16 17.93
N MET A 107 -0.95 26.18 18.83
CA MET A 107 0.28 25.65 19.41
C MET A 107 1.16 24.94 18.39
N ALA A 108 0.57 24.20 17.43
CA ALA A 108 1.32 23.58 16.35
C ALA A 108 2.02 24.62 15.46
N LEU A 109 1.43 25.80 15.25
CA LEU A 109 2.07 26.92 14.55
C LEU A 109 3.19 27.57 15.37
N VAL A 110 2.94 27.84 16.66
CA VAL A 110 3.95 28.43 17.57
C VAL A 110 5.20 27.56 17.66
N PHE A 111 5.02 26.25 17.79
CA PHE A 111 6.12 25.28 17.86
C PHE A 111 6.54 24.74 16.48
N GLN A 112 5.95 25.25 15.40
CA GLN A 112 6.23 24.86 14.01
C GLN A 112 6.25 23.34 13.79
N THR A 113 5.30 22.62 14.38
CA THR A 113 5.30 21.15 14.36
C THR A 113 4.63 20.55 13.11
N LEU A 114 3.92 21.38 12.34
CA LEU A 114 3.24 21.00 11.10
C LEU A 114 4.24 20.75 9.94
N THR A 115 3.73 20.20 8.84
CA THR A 115 4.48 20.03 7.58
C THR A 115 4.82 21.37 6.94
N SER A 116 5.82 21.37 6.04
CA SER A 116 6.25 22.59 5.35
C SER A 116 5.13 23.26 4.59
N LEU A 117 4.33 22.51 3.82
CA LEU A 117 3.15 23.03 3.13
C LEU A 117 2.22 23.82 4.06
N HIS A 118 1.88 23.26 5.22
CA HIS A 118 0.96 23.90 6.15
C HIS A 118 1.60 25.08 6.89
N LEU A 119 2.89 25.02 7.21
CA LEU A 119 3.57 26.17 7.80
C LEU A 119 3.69 27.34 6.80
N ASP A 120 3.85 27.05 5.52
CA ASP A 120 3.87 28.05 4.47
C ASP A 120 2.47 28.67 4.26
N GLU A 121 1.41 27.87 4.36
CA GLU A 121 0.02 28.32 4.23
C GLU A 121 -0.45 29.19 5.41
N TYR A 122 -0.13 28.80 6.65
CA TYR A 122 -0.72 29.40 7.85
C TYR A 122 0.17 30.39 8.60
N LEU A 123 1.50 30.39 8.38
CA LEU A 123 2.38 31.40 8.98
C LEU A 123 2.60 32.57 8.02
N PRO A 124 2.58 33.83 8.51
CA PRO A 124 2.95 34.98 7.71
C PRO A 124 4.40 34.89 7.18
N ASP A 125 4.66 35.48 6.02
CA ASP A 125 5.99 35.48 5.39
C ASP A 125 7.10 36.12 6.25
N SER A 126 6.73 36.99 7.18
CA SER A 126 7.66 37.59 8.13
C SER A 126 8.16 36.62 9.21
N VAL A 127 7.50 35.48 9.40
CA VAL A 127 7.87 34.49 10.43
C VAL A 127 8.96 33.57 9.88
N ASN A 128 10.06 33.44 10.61
CA ASN A 128 11.12 32.51 10.26
C ASN A 128 10.68 31.06 10.51
N ARG A 129 10.71 30.22 9.47
CA ARG A 129 10.24 28.83 9.48
C ARG A 129 11.39 27.82 9.69
N LEU A 130 12.26 28.10 10.66
CA LEU A 130 13.51 27.34 10.90
C LEU A 130 13.30 25.83 11.09
N TRP A 131 12.17 25.44 11.66
CA TRP A 131 11.90 24.04 12.04
C TRP A 131 10.98 23.32 11.06
N SER A 132 10.64 23.97 9.94
CA SER A 132 9.76 23.43 8.91
C SER A 132 10.21 22.04 8.45
N GLY A 133 9.28 21.08 8.48
CA GLY A 133 9.52 19.71 8.02
C GLY A 133 10.35 18.82 8.95
N HIS A 134 10.69 19.25 10.18
CA HIS A 134 11.48 18.47 11.15
C HIS A 134 10.64 17.77 12.22
N HIS A 135 9.34 18.02 12.28
CA HIS A 135 8.49 17.64 13.41
C HIS A 135 7.29 16.77 12.98
N LEU A 136 6.47 16.35 13.95
CA LEU A 136 5.72 15.09 13.83
C LEU A 136 4.23 15.27 13.52
N ASN A 137 3.70 16.50 13.45
CA ASN A 137 2.30 16.74 13.09
C ASN A 137 2.12 16.71 11.57
N VAL A 138 1.53 15.63 11.06
CA VAL A 138 1.26 15.45 9.62
C VAL A 138 -0.12 16.00 9.23
N ALA A 139 -1.14 15.67 10.02
CA ALA A 139 -2.51 16.14 9.78
C ALA A 139 -2.73 17.49 10.46
N LEU A 140 -3.47 18.39 9.79
CA LEU A 140 -3.92 19.62 10.43
C LEU A 140 -4.86 19.29 11.59
N PRO A 141 -4.66 19.88 12.79
CA PRO A 141 -5.60 19.76 13.90
C PRO A 141 -7.04 20.10 13.54
N LEU A 142 -7.23 21.03 12.61
CA LEU A 142 -8.54 21.44 12.10
C LEU A 142 -9.29 20.33 11.32
N TRP A 143 -8.59 19.28 10.89
CA TRP A 143 -9.18 18.13 10.19
C TRP A 143 -9.59 17.01 11.15
N GLN A 144 -9.28 17.11 12.44
CA GLN A 144 -9.74 16.13 13.42
C GLN A 144 -11.26 16.22 13.52
N GLY A 145 -11.93 15.07 13.29
CA GLY A 145 -13.38 14.97 13.11
C GLY A 145 -14.19 15.68 14.19
N PHE A 146 -15.29 16.31 13.76
CA PHE A 146 -16.23 17.06 14.58
C PHE A 146 -17.24 16.18 15.34
N THR A 147 -17.01 14.87 15.40
CA THR A 147 -18.04 13.87 15.72
C THR A 147 -17.53 12.90 16.78
N ASP A 148 -18.33 12.72 17.84
CA ASP A 148 -18.07 11.86 19.01
C ASP A 148 -17.99 10.35 18.71
N GLU A 149 -18.01 9.95 17.45
CA GLU A 149 -17.92 8.56 17.04
C GLU A 149 -16.54 8.28 16.42
N ASP A 150 -15.76 7.40 17.06
CA ASP A 150 -14.48 6.89 16.55
C ASP A 150 -14.59 6.31 15.11
N GLN A 151 -15.81 5.94 14.71
CA GLN A 151 -16.14 5.46 13.37
C GLN A 151 -16.10 6.58 12.31
N ALA A 152 -16.45 7.80 12.71
CA ALA A 152 -16.52 8.97 11.83
C ALA A 152 -15.13 9.50 11.42
N VAL A 153 -14.04 9.23 12.13
CA VAL A 153 -12.68 9.55 11.63
C VAL A 153 -12.25 8.57 10.53
N SER A 154 -12.63 7.29 10.66
CA SER A 154 -12.43 6.29 9.60
C SER A 154 -13.33 6.55 8.39
N GLU A 155 -14.53 7.13 8.60
CA GLU A 155 -15.49 7.48 7.55
C GLU A 155 -15.26 8.88 6.95
N ALA A 156 -14.75 9.87 7.70
CA ALA A 156 -14.42 11.21 7.20
C ALA A 156 -13.14 11.23 6.36
N VAL A 157 -12.21 10.29 6.61
CA VAL A 157 -11.13 9.98 5.66
C VAL A 157 -11.61 8.99 4.58
N GLY A 158 -12.77 8.35 4.81
CA GLY A 158 -13.49 7.39 3.96
C GLY A 158 -12.63 6.37 3.21
N GLY A 159 -11.53 5.98 3.85
CA GLY A 159 -10.49 5.18 3.25
C GLY A 159 -9.98 5.75 1.91
N ARG A 160 -9.26 4.92 1.15
CA ARG A 160 -8.70 5.33 -0.14
C ARG A 160 -9.77 5.78 -1.15
N ILE A 161 -10.97 5.19 -1.08
CA ILE A 161 -12.03 5.41 -2.07
C ILE A 161 -12.67 6.78 -1.87
N SER A 162 -13.08 7.16 -0.65
CA SER A 162 -13.67 8.49 -0.46
C SER A 162 -12.62 9.59 -0.57
N PHE A 163 -11.38 9.37 -0.10
CA PHE A 163 -10.31 10.34 -0.35
C PHE A 163 -10.06 10.56 -1.86
N GLN A 164 -10.11 9.49 -2.66
CA GLN A 164 -10.04 9.61 -4.12
C GLN A 164 -11.26 10.34 -4.71
N GLN A 165 -12.46 10.12 -4.19
CA GLN A 165 -13.65 10.88 -4.58
C GLN A 165 -13.51 12.37 -4.24
N HIS A 166 -12.94 12.72 -3.08
CA HIS A 166 -12.68 14.11 -2.71
C HIS A 166 -11.68 14.78 -3.64
N LEU A 167 -10.61 14.09 -4.05
CA LEU A 167 -9.67 14.59 -5.07
C LEU A 167 -10.32 14.88 -6.44
N PHE A 168 -11.42 14.19 -6.77
CA PHE A 168 -12.17 14.40 -8.00
C PHE A 168 -13.52 15.10 -7.76
N SER A 169 -13.75 15.68 -6.58
CA SER A 169 -14.99 16.35 -6.23
C SER A 169 -15.22 17.53 -7.19
N GLU A 170 -16.47 17.73 -7.61
CA GLU A 170 -16.84 18.93 -8.38
C GLU A 170 -16.72 20.19 -7.52
N ASP A 171 -16.92 20.06 -6.21
CA ASP A 171 -16.72 21.14 -5.24
C ASP A 171 -15.22 21.50 -5.13
N PRO A 172 -14.83 22.73 -5.51
CA PRO A 172 -13.44 23.16 -5.49
C PRO A 172 -12.85 23.18 -4.07
N THR A 173 -13.64 23.43 -3.04
CA THR A 173 -13.18 23.49 -1.64
C THR A 173 -12.79 22.10 -1.14
N ILE A 174 -13.65 21.11 -1.40
CA ILE A 174 -13.40 19.71 -1.03
C ILE A 174 -12.17 19.18 -1.78
N ARG A 175 -12.06 19.52 -3.07
CA ARG A 175 -10.91 19.12 -3.90
C ARG A 175 -9.61 19.74 -3.41
N GLN A 176 -9.59 21.04 -3.13
CA GLN A 176 -8.42 21.74 -2.61
C GLN A 176 -7.98 21.17 -1.25
N TRP A 177 -8.91 20.89 -0.34
CA TRP A 177 -8.61 20.21 0.92
C TRP A 177 -7.91 18.86 0.70
N ALA A 178 -8.45 18.03 -0.19
CA ALA A 178 -7.87 16.71 -0.47
C ALA A 178 -6.49 16.80 -1.13
N GLU A 179 -6.26 17.82 -1.97
CA GLU A 179 -4.95 18.12 -2.56
C GLU A 179 -3.94 18.54 -1.50
N SER A 180 -4.31 19.45 -0.58
CA SER A 180 -3.44 19.87 0.53
C SER A 180 -3.09 18.70 1.45
N ALA A 181 -4.05 17.83 1.79
CA ALA A 181 -3.79 16.61 2.57
C ALA A 181 -2.86 15.62 1.83
N ARG A 182 -3.11 15.46 0.52
CA ARG A 182 -2.20 15.01 -0.55
C ARG A 182 -0.74 15.35 -0.27
N ASP A 183 -0.53 16.64 -0.37
CA ASP A 183 0.78 17.23 -0.58
C ASP A 183 1.52 17.34 0.77
N ALA A 184 0.82 17.62 1.86
CA ALA A 184 1.37 17.56 3.21
C ALA A 184 1.94 16.17 3.56
N PHE A 185 1.25 15.09 3.20
CA PHE A 185 1.82 13.74 3.39
C PHE A 185 3.03 13.49 2.49
N ASN A 186 3.02 14.00 1.26
CA ASN A 186 4.12 13.85 0.32
C ASN A 186 5.35 14.70 0.69
N ASP A 187 5.19 15.79 1.44
CA ASP A 187 6.32 16.60 1.92
C ASP A 187 7.29 15.79 2.77
N ILE A 188 6.80 14.79 3.50
CA ILE A 188 7.63 13.88 4.30
C ILE A 188 8.70 13.20 3.43
N ARG A 189 8.39 12.94 2.14
CA ARG A 189 9.33 12.37 1.17
C ARG A 189 10.62 13.19 1.05
N ASN A 190 10.50 14.51 1.11
CA ASN A 190 11.59 15.46 0.92
C ASN A 190 11.95 16.16 2.24
N SER A 191 11.47 15.69 3.40
CA SER A 191 11.78 16.25 4.71
C SER A 191 13.30 16.39 4.89
N PRO A 192 13.80 17.46 5.52
CA PRO A 192 15.22 17.60 5.85
C PRO A 192 15.72 16.50 6.80
N ASP A 193 14.84 15.91 7.61
CA ASP A 193 15.17 14.83 8.54
C ASP A 193 15.21 13.46 7.85
N ALA A 194 16.33 12.75 8.00
CA ALA A 194 16.53 11.44 7.39
C ALA A 194 15.59 10.35 7.93
N LEU A 195 15.21 10.42 9.21
CA LEU A 195 14.30 9.47 9.85
C LEU A 195 12.89 9.59 9.29
N LEU A 196 12.44 10.81 9.02
CA LEU A 196 11.13 11.10 8.42
C LEU A 196 11.07 10.59 6.96
N ARG A 197 12.14 10.84 6.17
CA ARG A 197 12.25 10.26 4.83
C ARG A 197 12.24 8.72 4.86
N GLN A 198 12.94 8.11 5.82
CA GLN A 198 12.96 6.66 5.99
C GLN A 198 11.57 6.10 6.33
N TYR A 199 10.81 6.77 7.20
CA TYR A 199 9.43 6.41 7.50
C TYR A 199 8.56 6.38 6.24
N TYR A 200 8.63 7.43 5.42
CA TYR A 200 7.88 7.52 4.16
C TYR A 200 8.23 6.35 3.22
N GLN A 201 9.52 6.06 3.03
CA GLN A 201 9.97 4.95 2.17
C GLN A 201 9.53 3.58 2.69
N ASN A 202 9.55 3.37 4.00
CA ASN A 202 9.09 2.15 4.63
C ASN A 202 7.59 1.94 4.43
N LEU A 203 6.77 3.00 4.56
CA LEU A 203 5.33 2.95 4.28
C LEU A 203 5.06 2.58 2.82
N LEU A 204 5.76 3.23 1.87
CA LEU A 204 5.59 2.92 0.45
C LEU A 204 5.99 1.48 0.14
N SER A 205 7.12 1.01 0.68
CA SER A 205 7.58 -0.37 0.48
C SER A 205 6.57 -1.40 1.00
N LYS A 206 6.02 -1.18 2.20
CA LYS A 206 4.95 -2.03 2.76
C LYS A 206 3.70 -2.03 1.89
N ARG A 207 3.24 -0.86 1.46
CA ARG A 207 2.05 -0.72 0.58
C ARG A 207 2.28 -1.37 -0.78
N GLN A 208 3.47 -1.25 -1.35
CA GLN A 208 3.85 -1.91 -2.60
C GLN A 208 3.85 -3.44 -2.44
N ALA A 209 4.43 -3.96 -1.36
CA ALA A 209 4.42 -5.39 -1.08
C ALA A 209 2.99 -5.95 -0.92
N GLN A 210 2.14 -5.26 -0.16
CA GLN A 210 0.71 -5.62 -0.02
C GLN A 210 -0.03 -5.54 -1.36
N GLY A 211 0.19 -4.47 -2.13
CA GLY A 211 -0.39 -4.30 -3.46
C GLY A 211 0.03 -5.42 -4.42
N GLN A 212 1.31 -5.81 -4.39
CA GLN A 212 1.83 -6.93 -5.15
C GLN A 212 1.17 -8.24 -4.72
N GLN A 213 1.03 -8.50 -3.43
CA GLN A 213 0.37 -9.72 -2.92
C GLN A 213 -1.10 -9.79 -3.38
N THR A 214 -1.86 -8.70 -3.23
CA THR A 214 -3.26 -8.62 -3.68
C THR A 214 -3.37 -8.81 -5.19
N TRP A 215 -2.47 -8.20 -5.96
CA TRP A 215 -2.42 -8.37 -7.41
C TRP A 215 -2.12 -9.82 -7.81
N GLN A 216 -1.18 -10.50 -7.14
CA GLN A 216 -0.90 -11.92 -7.37
C GLN A 216 -2.11 -12.79 -7.06
N LYS A 217 -2.79 -12.57 -5.93
CA LYS A 217 -4.03 -13.30 -5.58
C LYS A 217 -5.11 -13.13 -6.66
N LYS A 218 -5.35 -11.89 -7.11
CA LYS A 218 -6.31 -11.61 -8.19
C LYS A 218 -5.91 -12.30 -9.49
N LYS A 219 -4.62 -12.33 -9.82
CA LYS A 219 -4.10 -13.03 -10.99
C LYS A 219 -4.34 -14.54 -10.91
N SER A 220 -4.10 -15.16 -9.75
CA SER A 220 -4.36 -16.58 -9.52
C SER A 220 -5.85 -16.90 -9.64
N MET A 221 -6.72 -16.12 -8.99
CA MET A 221 -8.19 -16.28 -9.11
C MET A 221 -8.67 -16.16 -10.57
N ASN A 222 -8.13 -15.19 -11.32
CA ASN A 222 -8.45 -15.03 -12.74
C ASN A 222 -7.99 -16.21 -13.61
N ILE A 223 -6.99 -16.97 -13.19
CA ILE A 223 -6.55 -18.18 -13.88
C ILE A 223 -7.44 -19.37 -13.52
N MET A 224 -7.83 -19.50 -12.24
CA MET A 224 -8.70 -20.58 -11.76
C MET A 224 -10.04 -20.64 -12.47
N ARG A 225 -10.58 -19.50 -12.96
CA ARG A 225 -11.83 -19.50 -13.74
C ARG A 225 -11.77 -20.41 -14.98
N TYR A 226 -10.58 -20.58 -15.56
CA TYR A 226 -10.38 -21.42 -16.73
C TYR A 226 -10.38 -22.93 -16.41
N LEU A 227 -10.52 -23.34 -15.14
CA LEU A 227 -10.85 -24.74 -14.82
C LEU A 227 -12.23 -25.13 -15.38
N GLU A 228 -13.11 -24.14 -15.54
CA GLU A 228 -14.36 -24.26 -16.27
C GLU A 228 -14.23 -23.65 -17.68
N PRO A 229 -15.05 -24.10 -18.65
CA PRO A 229 -15.07 -23.53 -19.99
C PRO A 229 -15.29 -22.02 -19.95
N THR A 230 -14.25 -21.26 -20.28
CA THR A 230 -14.26 -19.79 -20.20
C THR A 230 -14.06 -19.18 -21.56
N LYS A 231 -14.97 -18.27 -21.95
CA LYS A 231 -14.91 -17.54 -23.21
C LYS A 231 -13.66 -16.65 -23.29
N THR A 232 -12.99 -16.67 -24.42
CA THR A 232 -11.85 -15.81 -24.75
C THR A 232 -11.84 -15.52 -26.25
N THR A 233 -10.98 -14.59 -26.64
CA THR A 233 -10.85 -14.16 -28.04
C THR A 233 -9.56 -14.70 -28.62
N VAL A 234 -9.64 -15.22 -29.84
CA VAL A 234 -8.48 -15.63 -30.64
C VAL A 234 -7.72 -14.38 -31.07
N LYS A 235 -6.39 -14.43 -30.94
CA LYS A 235 -5.49 -13.42 -31.46
C LYS A 235 -4.60 -14.02 -32.53
N VAL A 236 -4.47 -13.33 -33.65
CA VAL A 236 -3.56 -13.76 -34.72
C VAL A 236 -2.28 -12.92 -34.66
N SER A 237 -1.14 -13.59 -34.67
CA SER A 237 0.20 -12.98 -34.65
C SER A 237 1.04 -13.50 -35.81
N HIS A 238 2.15 -12.80 -36.12
CA HIS A 238 3.03 -13.12 -37.25
C HIS A 238 2.30 -13.21 -38.60
N GLU A 239 1.82 -12.07 -39.10
CA GLU A 239 1.27 -11.92 -40.47
C GLU A 239 0.13 -12.89 -40.85
N GLY A 240 -0.60 -13.42 -39.88
CA GLY A 240 -1.72 -14.33 -40.13
C GLY A 240 -1.44 -15.80 -39.84
N GLU A 241 -0.19 -16.16 -39.52
CA GLU A 241 0.22 -17.57 -39.46
C GLU A 241 -0.01 -18.24 -38.10
N MET A 242 0.00 -17.49 -37.00
CA MET A 242 -0.09 -18.07 -35.66
C MET A 242 -1.29 -17.53 -34.88
N CYS A 243 -2.28 -18.40 -34.64
CA CYS A 243 -3.39 -18.14 -33.74
C CYS A 243 -2.99 -18.46 -32.29
N GLU A 244 -3.33 -17.58 -31.35
CA GLU A 244 -3.12 -17.79 -29.92
C GLU A 244 -4.35 -17.40 -29.10
N VAL A 245 -4.53 -18.08 -27.97
CA VAL A 245 -5.47 -17.69 -26.92
C VAL A 245 -4.71 -17.41 -25.64
N SER A 246 -5.22 -16.47 -24.85
CA SER A 246 -4.58 -16.05 -23.59
C SER A 246 -5.45 -16.38 -22.38
N CYS A 247 -4.84 -16.98 -21.36
CA CYS A 247 -5.39 -17.15 -20.02
C CYS A 247 -4.52 -16.37 -19.03
N GLY A 248 -4.91 -15.13 -18.75
CA GLY A 248 -4.10 -14.22 -17.93
C GLY A 248 -2.75 -13.91 -18.58
N SER A 249 -1.64 -14.31 -17.94
CA SER A 249 -0.29 -14.13 -18.49
C SER A 249 0.21 -15.33 -19.32
N PHE A 250 -0.58 -16.40 -19.41
CA PHE A 250 -0.23 -17.60 -20.16
C PHE A 250 -0.87 -17.53 -21.54
N ARG A 251 -0.09 -17.83 -22.57
CA ARG A 251 -0.54 -17.83 -23.96
C ARG A 251 -0.38 -19.23 -24.51
N PHE A 252 -1.37 -19.67 -25.28
CA PHE A 252 -1.44 -20.98 -25.86
C PHE A 252 -1.61 -20.85 -27.36
N THR A 253 -0.68 -21.45 -28.10
CA THR A 253 -0.71 -21.45 -29.56
C THR A 253 -1.73 -22.49 -30.03
N ILE A 254 -2.60 -22.07 -30.94
CA ILE A 254 -3.50 -22.94 -31.70
C ILE A 254 -2.76 -23.29 -32.98
N THR A 255 -2.36 -24.56 -33.10
CA THR A 255 -1.61 -25.03 -34.27
C THR A 255 -2.53 -25.19 -35.48
N GLN A 256 -2.05 -24.81 -36.66
CA GLN A 256 -2.75 -25.02 -37.93
C GLN A 256 -3.03 -26.50 -38.22
N LEU A 257 -2.25 -27.41 -37.61
CA LEU A 257 -2.45 -28.87 -37.74
C LEU A 257 -3.80 -29.35 -37.20
N LEU A 258 -4.51 -28.53 -36.40
CA LEU A 258 -5.85 -28.85 -35.95
C LEU A 258 -6.91 -28.64 -37.04
N GLY A 259 -6.56 -28.04 -38.18
CA GLY A 259 -7.48 -27.80 -39.30
C GLY A 259 -8.60 -26.79 -38.99
N LEU A 260 -8.43 -25.99 -37.93
CA LEU A 260 -9.43 -25.01 -37.48
C LEU A 260 -9.30 -23.71 -38.28
N HIS A 261 -10.41 -23.19 -38.78
CA HIS A 261 -10.44 -21.96 -39.59
C HIS A 261 -10.76 -20.70 -38.75
N LEU A 262 -9.96 -20.46 -37.73
CA LEU A 262 -10.15 -19.34 -36.79
C LEU A 262 -9.53 -18.03 -37.31
N ARG A 263 -10.20 -16.92 -37.04
CA ARG A 263 -9.80 -15.55 -37.40
C ARG A 263 -9.52 -14.71 -36.15
N ASP A 264 -8.83 -13.59 -36.35
CA ASP A 264 -8.62 -12.61 -35.28
C ASP A 264 -9.97 -12.07 -34.81
N GLY A 265 -10.19 -12.08 -33.50
CA GLY A 265 -11.47 -11.66 -32.92
C GLY A 265 -12.49 -12.78 -32.70
N ASP A 266 -12.25 -13.99 -33.22
CA ASP A 266 -13.18 -15.11 -33.01
C ASP A 266 -13.28 -15.49 -31.53
N GLU A 267 -14.49 -15.82 -31.09
CA GLU A 267 -14.75 -16.21 -29.71
C GLU A 267 -14.71 -17.75 -29.55
N VAL A 268 -13.89 -18.21 -28.62
CA VAL A 268 -13.74 -19.63 -28.28
C VAL A 268 -13.80 -19.82 -26.77
N PHE A 269 -14.14 -21.01 -26.33
CA PHE A 269 -14.03 -21.42 -24.92
C PHE A 269 -12.69 -22.12 -24.71
N VAL A 270 -11.97 -21.73 -23.67
CA VAL A 270 -10.74 -22.40 -23.23
C VAL A 270 -10.99 -23.04 -21.87
N GLN A 271 -10.50 -24.26 -21.69
CA GLN A 271 -10.54 -24.96 -20.42
C GLN A 271 -9.17 -25.58 -20.09
N LEU A 272 -8.75 -25.41 -18.83
CA LEU A 272 -7.57 -26.02 -18.22
C LEU A 272 -8.03 -27.26 -17.44
N HIS A 273 -7.48 -28.41 -17.78
CA HIS A 273 -7.77 -29.68 -17.14
C HIS A 273 -6.57 -30.09 -16.30
N LEU A 274 -6.74 -30.14 -14.99
CA LEU A 274 -5.69 -30.55 -14.06
C LEU A 274 -6.04 -31.90 -13.43
N ALA A 275 -5.32 -32.95 -13.83
CA ALA A 275 -5.50 -34.29 -13.31
C ALA A 275 -4.63 -34.56 -12.06
N GLY A 276 -4.97 -35.62 -11.32
CA GLY A 276 -4.15 -36.15 -10.23
C GLY A 276 -2.92 -36.93 -10.70
N SER A 277 -2.95 -37.45 -11.93
CA SER A 277 -1.85 -38.18 -12.58
C SER A 277 -1.63 -37.66 -14.00
N ARG A 278 -0.64 -38.20 -14.73
CA ARG A 278 -0.30 -37.74 -16.08
C ARG A 278 -1.54 -37.76 -16.98
N HIS A 279 -1.85 -36.61 -17.59
CA HIS A 279 -3.00 -36.49 -18.47
C HIS A 279 -2.66 -37.05 -19.86
N PRO A 280 -3.55 -37.86 -20.49
CA PRO A 280 -3.28 -38.42 -21.82
C PRO A 280 -3.09 -37.36 -22.91
N ASN A 281 -3.84 -36.25 -22.79
CA ASN A 281 -3.73 -35.07 -23.67
C ASN A 281 -2.92 -33.93 -23.06
N ALA A 282 -1.87 -34.24 -22.27
CA ALA A 282 -1.06 -33.21 -21.63
C ALA A 282 -0.56 -32.16 -22.64
N TYR A 283 -0.66 -30.87 -22.30
CA TYR A 283 -0.34 -29.77 -23.21
C TYR A 283 1.15 -29.78 -23.60
N THR A 284 2.05 -30.14 -22.67
CA THR A 284 3.50 -30.22 -22.93
C THR A 284 3.97 -31.66 -23.12
N HIS A 285 4.30 -32.03 -24.35
CA HIS A 285 4.81 -33.38 -24.67
C HIS A 285 6.14 -33.73 -24.02
N MET A 286 7.00 -32.72 -23.80
CA MET A 286 8.34 -32.90 -23.20
C MET A 286 8.32 -32.91 -21.66
N ALA A 287 7.14 -32.87 -21.02
CA ALA A 287 7.06 -32.97 -19.57
C ALA A 287 7.42 -34.38 -19.09
N GLU A 288 8.31 -34.46 -18.11
CA GLU A 288 8.67 -35.69 -17.44
C GLU A 288 7.51 -36.13 -16.52
N ALA A 289 7.46 -37.41 -16.12
CA ALA A 289 6.38 -37.90 -15.25
C ALA A 289 6.30 -37.18 -13.89
N ARG A 290 7.44 -36.64 -13.43
CA ARG A 290 7.54 -35.83 -12.21
C ARG A 290 7.19 -34.35 -12.41
N ASP A 291 7.17 -33.86 -13.65
CA ASP A 291 6.82 -32.47 -13.93
C ASP A 291 5.32 -32.28 -13.66
N PRO A 292 4.90 -31.29 -12.84
CA PRO A 292 3.48 -30.99 -12.65
C PRO A 292 2.74 -30.71 -13.97
N ALA A 293 3.41 -30.11 -14.96
CA ALA A 293 2.88 -29.89 -16.30
C ALA A 293 2.41 -31.17 -17.01
N SER A 294 2.92 -32.35 -16.63
CA SER A 294 2.46 -33.63 -17.21
C SER A 294 0.99 -33.94 -16.90
N ARG A 295 0.42 -33.30 -15.87
CA ARG A 295 -0.98 -33.44 -15.44
C ARG A 295 -1.90 -32.39 -16.02
N LEU A 296 -1.35 -31.39 -16.70
CA LEU A 296 -2.08 -30.26 -17.25
C LEU A 296 -2.39 -30.47 -18.73
N ALA A 297 -3.67 -30.49 -19.07
CA ALA A 297 -4.16 -30.44 -20.44
C ALA A 297 -4.97 -29.17 -20.68
N ILE A 298 -5.05 -28.77 -21.95
CA ILE A 298 -5.74 -27.54 -22.35
C ILE A 298 -6.60 -27.87 -23.55
N SER A 299 -7.90 -27.62 -23.45
CA SER A 299 -8.81 -27.75 -24.57
C SER A 299 -9.36 -26.41 -25.01
N ILE A 300 -9.73 -26.35 -26.28
CA ILE A 300 -10.51 -25.27 -26.88
C ILE A 300 -11.76 -25.83 -27.52
N SER A 301 -12.85 -25.09 -27.45
CA SER A 301 -14.09 -25.40 -28.16
C SER A 301 -14.75 -24.14 -28.68
N GLY A 302 -15.55 -24.27 -29.74
CA GLY A 302 -16.17 -23.14 -30.40
C GLY A 302 -16.90 -23.55 -31.65
N HIS A 303 -17.15 -22.59 -32.53
CA HIS A 303 -17.67 -22.80 -33.86
C HIS A 303 -16.74 -22.12 -34.86
N ASP A 304 -16.42 -22.82 -35.94
CA ASP A 304 -15.75 -22.25 -37.11
C ASP A 304 -16.60 -22.45 -38.37
N THR A 305 -16.02 -22.21 -39.54
CA THR A 305 -16.73 -22.37 -40.83
C THR A 305 -17.13 -23.82 -41.14
N GLN A 306 -16.56 -24.81 -40.45
CA GLN A 306 -16.89 -26.23 -40.61
C GLN A 306 -17.90 -26.73 -39.57
N GLY A 307 -18.18 -25.95 -38.53
CA GLY A 307 -19.18 -26.26 -37.50
C GLY A 307 -18.61 -26.18 -36.08
N SER A 308 -19.27 -26.86 -35.15
CA SER A 308 -18.80 -26.92 -33.76
C SER A 308 -17.55 -27.79 -33.66
N PHE A 309 -16.55 -27.35 -32.88
CA PHE A 309 -15.33 -28.12 -32.65
C PHE A 309 -14.99 -28.23 -31.16
N HIS A 310 -14.20 -29.26 -30.84
CA HIS A 310 -13.48 -29.38 -29.58
C HIS A 310 -12.10 -29.99 -29.87
N ALA A 311 -11.03 -29.31 -29.45
CA ALA A 311 -9.66 -29.69 -29.75
C ALA A 311 -8.76 -29.59 -28.51
N TRP A 312 -7.80 -30.51 -28.41
CA TRP A 312 -6.75 -30.47 -27.39
C TRP A 312 -5.54 -29.71 -27.93
N LEU A 313 -5.10 -28.69 -27.19
CA LEU A 313 -3.89 -27.96 -27.54
C LEU A 313 -2.66 -28.74 -27.10
N GLN A 314 -1.59 -28.63 -27.89
CA GLN A 314 -0.33 -29.28 -27.60
C GLN A 314 0.83 -28.38 -28.02
N THR A 315 1.95 -28.49 -27.32
CA THR A 315 3.17 -27.76 -27.63
C THR A 315 4.42 -28.61 -27.46
N LYS A 316 5.47 -28.23 -28.18
CA LYS A 316 6.82 -28.77 -28.07
C LYS A 316 7.73 -27.74 -27.40
N GLY A 317 8.86 -28.19 -26.87
CA GLY A 317 9.91 -27.33 -26.33
C GLY A 317 9.98 -27.31 -24.81
N SER A 318 11.20 -27.43 -24.28
CA SER A 318 11.49 -27.48 -22.85
C SER A 318 11.04 -26.23 -22.09
N ARG A 319 11.17 -25.04 -22.69
CA ARG A 319 10.73 -23.78 -22.06
C ARG A 319 9.22 -23.74 -21.77
N ASN A 320 8.41 -24.43 -22.57
CA ASN A 320 6.98 -24.52 -22.30
C ASN A 320 6.67 -25.40 -21.10
N VAL A 321 7.48 -26.43 -20.83
CA VAL A 321 7.38 -27.23 -19.60
C VAL A 321 7.56 -26.34 -18.36
N PHE A 322 8.55 -25.44 -18.37
CA PHE A 322 8.82 -24.55 -17.24
C PHE A 322 7.65 -23.57 -17.00
N LYS A 323 7.09 -23.03 -18.09
CA LYS A 323 5.89 -22.19 -18.03
C LYS A 323 4.70 -22.95 -17.48
N MET A 324 4.44 -24.16 -17.96
CA MET A 324 3.28 -24.95 -17.54
C MET A 324 3.41 -25.48 -16.12
N ASN A 325 4.61 -25.85 -15.68
CA ASN A 325 4.88 -26.18 -14.28
C ASN A 325 4.48 -25.00 -13.37
N SER A 326 4.81 -23.78 -13.78
CA SER A 326 4.46 -22.56 -13.03
C SER A 326 2.96 -22.24 -13.09
N LEU A 327 2.27 -22.64 -14.17
CA LEU A 327 0.82 -22.53 -14.26
C LEU A 327 0.15 -23.51 -13.31
N VAL A 328 0.65 -24.75 -13.22
CA VAL A 328 0.13 -25.74 -12.27
C VAL A 328 0.32 -25.26 -10.84
N ASP A 329 1.47 -24.68 -10.50
CA ASP A 329 1.68 -24.08 -9.17
C ASP A 329 0.59 -23.05 -8.82
N VAL A 330 0.21 -22.20 -9.79
CA VAL A 330 -0.86 -21.20 -9.62
C VAL A 330 -2.22 -21.86 -9.41
N LEU A 331 -2.53 -22.92 -10.16
CA LEU A 331 -3.78 -23.67 -10.04
C LEU A 331 -3.88 -24.43 -8.71
N GLU A 332 -2.75 -24.89 -8.17
CA GLU A 332 -2.65 -25.59 -6.89
C GLU A 332 -2.51 -24.64 -5.69
N GLY A 333 -2.48 -23.33 -5.93
CA GLY A 333 -2.52 -22.30 -4.88
C GLY A 333 -1.16 -21.92 -4.30
N TYR A 334 -0.05 -22.38 -4.88
CA TYR A 334 1.28 -21.96 -4.46
C TYR A 334 1.52 -20.48 -4.78
N SER A 335 2.21 -19.79 -3.88
CA SER A 335 2.66 -18.41 -4.10
C SER A 335 3.79 -18.36 -5.14
N LEU A 336 3.99 -17.17 -5.71
CA LEU A 336 5.15 -16.94 -6.60
C LEU A 336 6.48 -17.19 -5.90
N GLU A 337 6.53 -16.97 -4.59
CA GLU A 337 7.75 -17.06 -3.79
C GLU A 337 8.11 -18.53 -3.51
N GLU A 338 7.11 -19.37 -3.26
CA GLU A 338 7.28 -20.83 -3.21
C GLU A 338 7.65 -21.38 -4.59
N SER A 339 6.93 -20.97 -5.64
CA SER A 339 7.20 -21.41 -7.02
C SER A 339 8.62 -21.12 -7.47
N LYS A 340 9.22 -19.99 -7.05
CA LYS A 340 10.63 -19.64 -7.36
C LYS A 340 11.65 -20.60 -6.76
N GLN A 341 11.30 -21.31 -5.69
CA GLN A 341 12.18 -22.30 -5.06
C GLN A 341 12.10 -23.66 -5.76
N PHE A 342 11.06 -23.89 -6.57
CA PHE A 342 10.92 -25.12 -7.33
C PHE A 342 11.80 -25.11 -8.58
N GLN A 343 12.32 -26.29 -8.90
CA GLN A 343 13.07 -26.50 -10.13
C GLN A 343 12.13 -26.47 -11.35
N ARG A 344 12.70 -26.13 -12.51
CA ARG A 344 11.99 -26.13 -13.80
C ARG A 344 10.77 -25.21 -13.78
N ARG A 345 10.94 -23.98 -13.27
CA ARG A 345 9.89 -22.96 -13.22
C ARG A 345 10.25 -21.74 -14.06
N TRP A 346 9.22 -21.00 -14.41
CA TRP A 346 9.28 -19.79 -15.19
C TRP A 346 8.68 -18.65 -14.39
N HIS A 347 9.39 -17.53 -14.34
CA HIS A 347 8.84 -16.33 -13.76
C HIS A 347 9.36 -15.07 -14.46
N PRO A 348 8.48 -14.08 -14.68
CA PRO A 348 8.88 -12.80 -15.24
C PRO A 348 9.64 -11.99 -14.18
N ARG A 349 10.84 -11.54 -14.51
CA ARG A 349 11.63 -10.60 -13.70
C ARG A 349 11.61 -9.23 -14.39
N ARG A 350 11.10 -8.21 -13.69
CA ARG A 350 11.19 -6.83 -14.18
C ARG A 350 12.61 -6.34 -13.94
N MET A 351 13.28 -5.89 -14.99
CA MET A 351 14.55 -5.18 -14.88
C MET A 351 14.23 -3.70 -14.89
N VAL A 352 14.64 -2.99 -13.84
CA VAL A 352 14.57 -1.54 -13.80
C VAL A 352 15.91 -1.04 -14.33
N SER A 353 15.94 -0.63 -15.60
CA SER A 353 17.02 0.23 -16.11
C SER A 353 16.55 1.68 -16.04
N ARG A 354 17.47 2.64 -15.91
CA ARG A 354 17.17 4.07 -15.72
C ARG A 354 16.24 4.66 -16.78
N ASP A 355 16.22 4.10 -18.00
CA ASP A 355 15.48 4.66 -19.14
C ASP A 355 14.44 3.70 -19.78
N SER A 356 14.34 2.44 -19.34
CA SER A 356 13.27 1.54 -19.80
C SER A 356 13.00 0.36 -18.87
N SER A 357 11.72 0.01 -18.75
CA SER A 357 11.25 -1.20 -18.06
C SER A 357 11.27 -2.38 -19.03
N SER A 358 12.34 -3.19 -19.02
CA SER A 358 12.39 -4.44 -19.77
C SER A 358 11.99 -5.62 -18.86
N ARG A 359 11.24 -6.59 -19.40
CA ARG A 359 10.90 -7.83 -18.69
C ARG A 359 11.80 -8.95 -19.19
N LYS A 360 12.61 -9.54 -18.31
CA LYS A 360 13.41 -10.74 -18.61
C LYS A 360 12.67 -11.96 -18.07
N HIS A 361 12.63 -13.04 -18.86
CA HIS A 361 12.09 -14.31 -18.41
C HIS A 361 13.21 -15.12 -17.74
N VAL A 362 12.99 -15.51 -16.49
CA VAL A 362 13.90 -16.37 -15.74
C VAL A 362 13.34 -17.79 -15.76
N TYR A 363 14.23 -18.76 -15.97
CA TYR A 363 13.95 -20.19 -15.96
C TYR A 363 14.87 -20.80 -14.90
N THR A 364 14.30 -21.42 -13.86
CA THR A 364 15.03 -22.00 -12.72
C THR A 364 15.30 -23.47 -12.85
#